data_AF-A0A955C0D2-F1
#
_entry.id   AF-A0A955C0D2-F1
#
_cell.length_a   1.000
_cell.length_b   1.000
_cell.length_c   1.000
_cell.angle_alpha   90.00
_cell.angle_beta   90.00
_cell.angle_gamma   90.00
#
_symmetry.space_group_name_H-M   'P 1'
#
loop_
_entity.id
_entity.type
_entity.pdbx_description
1 polymer ?
#
loop_
_entity_poly.entity_id
_entity_poly.type
_entity_poly.pdbx_seq_one_letter_code
_entity_poly.pdbx_strand_id
1 'polypeptide(L)'
;MVIVAILALLFTSGQEVPVRHEPAPTPIAWEIELDFQDPHRIDVMCNGRQHTFWYVVYTARNTSDKTQQFQPTFQIVNEDLEVFNTDTSVPPVAFQAIRELHRDSHPELRHPTKAIGPIRRGDDYAVESVAIWRDANLSGNNFSIFVSGLSGETEIVANPAFDPRKPESVSVVQPSGMSREVSVNPRHFVLRKTLEIDYQLPGSNDTLHHAEPIRTGARWIMR
;
A
#
# COMPACT_ATOMS: atom_id res chain seq x y z
N MET A 1 45.91 55.24 15.19
CA MET A 1 44.57 54.77 14.79
C MET A 1 44.74 53.49 14.00
N VAL A 2 44.31 52.35 14.54
CA VAL A 2 44.28 51.06 13.82
C VAL A 2 42.82 50.66 13.77
N ILE A 3 42.27 50.52 12.56
CA ILE A 3 40.90 50.04 12.33
C ILE A 3 41.00 48.55 12.04
N VAL A 4 40.47 47.73 12.95
CA VAL A 4 40.28 46.29 12.75
C VAL A 4 38.90 46.09 12.14
N ALA A 5 38.84 45.63 10.90
CA ALA A 5 37.60 45.20 10.26
C ALA A 5 37.41 43.70 10.51
N ILE A 6 36.41 43.35 11.31
CA ILE A 6 35.99 41.95 11.52
C ILE A 6 35.00 41.60 10.42
N LEU A 7 35.42 40.72 9.52
CA LEU A 7 34.60 40.15 8.47
C LEU A 7 33.76 39.00 9.07
N ALA A 8 32.47 39.22 9.28
CA ALA A 8 31.55 38.18 9.71
C ALA A 8 31.16 37.29 8.51
N LEU A 9 31.70 36.07 8.45
CA LEU A 9 31.21 35.03 7.54
C LEU A 9 29.87 34.52 8.06
N LEU A 10 28.79 34.83 7.34
CA LEU A 10 27.50 34.17 7.50
C LEU A 10 27.60 32.76 6.90
N PHE A 11 27.66 31.74 7.76
CA PHE A 11 27.41 30.36 7.37
C PHE A 11 25.91 30.21 7.09
N THR A 12 25.52 30.25 5.82
CA THR A 12 24.19 29.82 5.40
C THR A 12 24.16 28.29 5.44
N SER A 13 23.55 27.74 6.48
CA SER A 13 23.15 26.33 6.51
C SER A 13 22.19 26.11 5.34
N GLY A 14 22.64 25.44 4.29
CA GLY A 14 21.75 24.98 3.22
C GLY A 14 20.78 23.98 3.81
N GLN A 15 19.53 24.38 4.04
CA GLN A 15 18.46 23.40 4.22
C GLN A 15 18.28 22.72 2.87
N GLU A 16 18.74 21.47 2.75
CA GLU A 16 18.36 20.61 1.64
C GLU A 16 16.84 20.45 1.71
N VAL A 17 16.14 21.05 0.73
CA VAL A 17 14.72 20.79 0.53
C VAL A 17 14.63 19.32 0.15
N PRO A 18 13.89 18.48 0.90
CA PRO A 18 13.73 17.08 0.52
C PRO A 18 13.10 17.05 -0.87
N VAL A 19 13.80 16.44 -1.84
CA VAL A 19 13.28 16.20 -3.18
C VAL A 19 12.09 15.27 -3.01
N ARG A 20 10.88 15.80 -3.25
CA ARG A 20 9.68 14.98 -3.26
C ARG A 20 9.58 14.30 -4.62
N HIS A 21 9.74 13.00 -4.63
CA HIS A 21 9.53 12.16 -5.81
C HIS A 21 8.02 12.02 -6.03
N GLU A 22 7.50 12.72 -7.04
CA GLU A 22 6.07 12.71 -7.39
C GLU A 22 5.87 11.90 -8.68
N PRO A 23 4.80 11.09 -8.77
CA PRO A 23 4.47 10.40 -10.01
C PRO A 23 4.18 11.39 -11.15
N ALA A 24 4.38 10.93 -12.38
CA ALA A 24 4.02 11.71 -13.56
C ALA A 24 2.51 12.04 -13.56
N PRO A 25 2.13 13.29 -13.89
CA PRO A 25 0.72 13.71 -13.91
C PRO A 25 -0.10 12.99 -14.99
N THR A 26 0.58 12.44 -15.99
CA THR A 26 0.00 11.57 -17.03
C THR A 26 0.76 10.25 -17.02
N PRO A 27 0.08 9.08 -17.15
CA PRO A 27 0.76 7.79 -17.15
C PRO A 27 1.84 7.70 -18.24
N ILE A 28 3.08 7.43 -17.83
CA ILE A 28 4.22 7.19 -18.74
C ILE A 28 4.51 5.69 -18.93
N ALA A 29 3.78 4.85 -18.18
CA ALA A 29 3.78 3.40 -18.28
C ALA A 29 2.31 2.90 -18.29
N TRP A 30 2.12 1.59 -18.40
CA TRP A 30 0.79 1.01 -18.25
C TRP A 30 0.23 1.33 -16.85
N GLU A 31 -1.08 1.54 -16.77
CA GLU A 31 -1.81 1.79 -15.53
C GLU A 31 -3.14 1.03 -15.57
N ILE A 32 -3.49 0.44 -14.43
CA ILE A 32 -4.75 -0.26 -14.18
C ILE A 32 -5.63 0.70 -13.40
N GLU A 33 -6.81 0.97 -13.95
CA GLU A 33 -7.83 1.72 -13.26
C GLU A 33 -8.41 0.88 -12.12
N LEU A 34 -8.60 1.50 -10.96
CA LEU A 34 -9.14 0.86 -9.78
C LEU A 34 -10.31 1.67 -9.26
N ASP A 35 -11.51 1.12 -9.37
CA ASP A 35 -12.67 1.57 -8.60
C ASP A 35 -12.73 0.78 -7.30
N PHE A 36 -13.10 1.44 -6.20
CA PHE A 36 -13.16 0.80 -4.90
C PHE A 36 -14.18 1.46 -3.97
N GLN A 37 -14.76 0.63 -3.11
CA GLN A 37 -15.59 1.07 -1.99
C GLN A 37 -14.72 1.46 -0.79
N ASP A 38 -15.27 2.28 0.11
CA ASP A 38 -14.61 2.56 1.38
C ASP A 38 -14.50 1.29 2.25
N PRO A 39 -13.54 1.22 3.19
CA PRO A 39 -13.30 0.02 3.97
C PRO A 39 -14.49 -0.31 4.86
N HIS A 40 -14.92 -1.56 4.79
CA HIS A 40 -15.97 -2.11 5.63
C HIS A 40 -15.37 -3.06 6.66
N ARG A 41 -16.14 -3.31 7.72
CA ARG A 41 -15.78 -4.25 8.77
C ARG A 41 -16.84 -5.34 8.91
N ILE A 42 -16.39 -6.55 9.16
CA ILE A 42 -17.26 -7.70 9.43
C ILE A 42 -16.64 -8.61 10.49
N ASP A 43 -17.44 -9.04 11.44
CA ASP A 43 -17.04 -10.03 12.45
C ASP A 43 -17.47 -11.43 11.99
N VAL A 44 -16.52 -12.37 11.98
CA VAL A 44 -16.75 -13.73 11.48
C VAL A 44 -16.18 -14.74 12.46
N MET A 45 -16.98 -15.78 12.76
CA MET A 45 -16.55 -16.90 13.58
C MET A 45 -15.68 -17.86 12.75
N CYS A 46 -14.39 -17.94 13.06
CA CYS A 46 -13.44 -18.86 12.42
C CYS A 46 -12.95 -19.89 13.46
N ASN A 47 -13.19 -21.17 13.23
CA ASN A 47 -12.72 -22.26 14.10
C ASN A 47 -13.08 -22.07 15.60
N GLY A 48 -14.27 -21.55 15.89
CA GLY A 48 -14.75 -21.31 17.26
C GLY A 48 -14.23 -20.04 17.93
N ARG A 49 -13.48 -19.19 17.21
CA ARG A 49 -13.05 -17.86 17.66
C ARG A 49 -13.61 -16.78 16.74
N GLN A 50 -14.13 -15.70 17.33
CA GLN A 50 -14.53 -14.52 16.57
C GLN A 50 -13.29 -13.74 16.15
N HIS A 51 -13.23 -13.38 14.87
CA HIS A 51 -12.22 -12.52 14.28
C HIS A 51 -12.90 -11.34 13.60
N THR A 52 -12.24 -10.20 13.63
CA THR A 52 -12.69 -8.99 12.96
C THR A 52 -11.93 -8.82 11.67
N PHE A 53 -12.65 -8.65 10.56
CA PHE A 53 -12.06 -8.46 9.24
C PHE A 53 -12.40 -7.06 8.73
N TRP A 54 -11.36 -6.33 8.32
CA TRP A 54 -11.51 -5.16 7.47
C TRP A 54 -11.42 -5.60 6.01
N TYR A 55 -12.19 -4.98 5.14
CA TYR A 55 -12.13 -5.30 3.72
C TYR A 55 -12.51 -4.13 2.82
N VAL A 56 -11.99 -4.14 1.60
CA VAL A 56 -12.31 -3.20 0.52
C VAL A 56 -12.69 -4.00 -0.71
N VAL A 57 -13.91 -3.80 -1.21
CA VAL A 57 -14.34 -4.32 -2.52
C VAL A 57 -13.83 -3.39 -3.61
N TYR A 58 -13.28 -3.96 -4.68
CA TYR A 58 -12.72 -3.20 -5.78
C TYR A 58 -12.97 -3.87 -7.13
N THR A 59 -12.93 -3.04 -8.17
CA THR A 59 -12.96 -3.44 -9.58
C THR A 59 -11.74 -2.87 -10.28
N ALA A 60 -10.92 -3.75 -10.85
CA ALA A 60 -9.73 -3.38 -11.60
C ALA A 60 -9.97 -3.50 -13.10
N ARG A 61 -9.59 -2.47 -13.88
CA ARG A 61 -9.75 -2.45 -15.34
C ARG A 61 -8.45 -2.09 -16.03
N ASN A 62 -8.13 -2.83 -17.08
CA ASN A 62 -6.98 -2.55 -17.92
C ASN A 62 -7.39 -1.69 -19.12
N THR A 63 -6.89 -0.46 -19.18
CA THR A 63 -7.14 0.45 -20.29
C THR A 63 -6.01 0.46 -21.33
N SER A 64 -4.86 -0.15 -21.00
CA SER A 64 -3.73 -0.28 -21.93
C SER A 64 -4.04 -1.20 -23.11
N ASP A 65 -3.27 -1.07 -24.19
CA ASP A 65 -3.42 -1.85 -25.42
C ASP A 65 -2.99 -3.32 -25.28
N LYS A 66 -2.27 -3.65 -24.20
CA LYS A 66 -1.69 -4.97 -23.96
C LYS A 66 -2.29 -5.60 -22.71
N THR A 67 -2.33 -6.92 -22.68
CA THR A 67 -2.60 -7.67 -21.45
C THR A 67 -1.54 -7.32 -20.40
N GLN A 68 -1.96 -6.97 -19.19
CA GLN A 68 -1.06 -6.66 -18.08
C GLN A 68 -1.12 -7.77 -17.03
N GLN A 69 -0.01 -7.98 -16.34
CA GLN A 69 0.00 -8.86 -15.18
C GLN A 69 -0.53 -8.09 -13.96
N PHE A 70 -1.73 -8.46 -13.49
CA PHE A 70 -2.35 -7.85 -12.33
C PHE A 70 -2.00 -8.64 -11.06
N GLN A 71 -1.26 -8.00 -10.17
CA GLN A 71 -0.89 -8.54 -8.87
C GLN A 71 -0.82 -7.37 -7.86
N PRO A 72 -1.98 -6.85 -7.45
CA PRO A 72 -2.01 -5.71 -6.55
C PRO A 72 -1.56 -6.12 -5.15
N THR A 73 -0.98 -5.18 -4.41
CA THR A 73 -0.73 -5.34 -2.97
C THR A 73 -1.40 -4.21 -2.24
N PHE A 74 -2.28 -4.55 -1.29
CA PHE A 74 -2.97 -3.59 -0.44
C PHE A 74 -2.38 -3.63 0.96
N GLN A 75 -2.10 -2.47 1.54
CA GLN A 75 -1.56 -2.32 2.89
C GLN A 75 -2.31 -1.24 3.64
N ILE A 76 -2.75 -1.52 4.86
CA ILE A 76 -3.18 -0.47 5.79
C ILE A 76 -1.95 -0.03 6.59
N VAL A 77 -1.79 1.28 6.76
CA VAL A 77 -0.83 1.88 7.69
C VAL A 77 -1.60 2.77 8.66
N ASN A 78 -1.47 2.50 9.95
CA ASN A 78 -2.11 3.30 10.99
C ASN A 78 -1.20 4.45 11.47
N GLU A 79 -1.70 5.28 12.38
CA GLU A 79 -0.95 6.40 12.98
C GLU A 79 0.34 5.97 13.69
N ASP A 80 0.39 4.75 14.22
CA ASP A 80 1.58 4.17 14.87
C ASP A 80 2.60 3.61 13.87
N LEU A 81 2.36 3.82 12.56
CA LEU A 81 3.16 3.30 11.45
C LEU A 81 3.21 1.76 11.38
N GLU A 82 2.25 1.10 12.02
CA GLU A 82 2.08 -0.35 11.89
C GLU A 82 1.52 -0.68 10.51
N VAL A 83 2.14 -1.64 9.83
CA VAL A 83 1.76 -2.06 8.48
C VAL A 83 0.97 -3.37 8.56
N PHE A 84 -0.30 -3.33 8.14
CA PHE A 84 -1.14 -4.50 7.97
C PHE A 84 -1.23 -4.87 6.48
N ASN A 85 -0.62 -6.00 6.12
CA ASN A 85 -0.75 -6.55 4.78
C ASN A 85 -2.07 -7.31 4.63
N THR A 86 -2.60 -7.41 3.41
CA THR A 86 -3.71 -8.33 3.12
C THR A 86 -3.37 -9.75 3.55
N ASP A 87 -4.34 -10.42 4.16
CA ASP A 87 -4.19 -11.78 4.64
C ASP A 87 -3.99 -12.73 3.45
N THR A 88 -2.82 -13.38 3.37
CA THR A 88 -2.54 -14.38 2.32
C THR A 88 -3.33 -15.68 2.53
N SER A 89 -3.90 -15.85 3.73
CA SER A 89 -4.61 -17.04 4.21
C SER A 89 -6.02 -16.68 4.69
N VAL A 90 -6.74 -15.86 3.91
CA VAL A 90 -8.14 -15.50 4.17
C VAL A 90 -8.96 -16.77 4.47
N PRO A 91 -9.63 -16.87 5.63
CA PRO A 91 -10.48 -18.01 5.92
C PRO A 91 -11.65 -18.06 4.92
N PRO A 92 -11.98 -19.23 4.34
CA PRO A 92 -13.06 -19.33 3.37
C PRO A 92 -14.40 -18.76 3.86
N VAL A 93 -14.67 -18.91 5.16
CA VAL A 93 -15.86 -18.36 5.81
C VAL A 93 -15.91 -16.82 5.77
N ALA A 94 -14.77 -16.14 5.92
CA ALA A 94 -14.72 -14.68 5.89
C ALA A 94 -15.00 -14.15 4.47
N PHE A 95 -14.36 -14.73 3.45
CA PHE A 95 -14.64 -14.37 2.07
C PHE A 95 -16.10 -14.67 1.67
N GLN A 96 -16.64 -15.82 2.07
CA GLN A 96 -18.03 -16.18 1.77
C GLN A 96 -19.02 -15.20 2.39
N ALA A 97 -18.79 -14.77 3.64
CA ALA A 97 -19.63 -13.78 4.31
C ALA A 97 -19.61 -12.42 3.57
N ILE A 98 -18.42 -11.95 3.14
CA ILE A 98 -18.30 -10.72 2.35
C ILE A 98 -19.01 -10.86 1.00
N ARG A 99 -18.79 -11.98 0.29
CA ARG A 99 -19.44 -12.22 -0.99
C ARG A 99 -20.97 -12.26 -0.88
N GLU A 100 -21.51 -12.77 0.23
CA GLU A 100 -22.95 -12.76 0.48
C GLU A 100 -23.50 -11.34 0.63
N LEU A 101 -22.81 -10.49 1.41
CA LEU A 101 -23.20 -9.09 1.63
C LEU A 101 -23.23 -8.28 0.32
N HIS A 102 -22.37 -8.63 -0.64
CA HIS A 102 -22.22 -7.92 -1.90
C HIS A 102 -22.80 -8.67 -3.11
N ARG A 103 -23.60 -9.72 -2.90
CA ARG A 103 -24.13 -10.55 -4.01
C ARG A 103 -24.90 -9.75 -5.05
N ASP A 104 -25.68 -8.75 -4.63
CA ASP A 104 -26.53 -7.98 -5.53
C ASP A 104 -25.75 -6.89 -6.29
N SER A 105 -24.70 -6.34 -5.67
CA SER A 105 -23.87 -5.26 -6.26
C SER A 105 -22.65 -5.77 -7.02
N HIS A 106 -22.07 -6.90 -6.60
CA HIS A 106 -20.87 -7.54 -7.15
C HIS A 106 -21.09 -9.06 -7.27
N PRO A 107 -21.99 -9.51 -8.15
CA PRO A 107 -22.32 -10.93 -8.30
C PRO A 107 -21.12 -11.80 -8.70
N GLU A 108 -20.12 -11.22 -9.37
CA GLU A 108 -18.92 -11.88 -9.87
C GLU A 108 -17.69 -11.69 -8.97
N LEU A 109 -17.90 -11.28 -7.70
CA LEU A 109 -16.82 -11.03 -6.74
C LEU A 109 -15.91 -12.25 -6.59
N ARG A 110 -14.65 -12.11 -7.02
CA ARG A 110 -13.66 -13.19 -7.02
C ARG A 110 -12.88 -13.21 -5.71
N HIS A 111 -12.50 -14.41 -5.29
CA HIS A 111 -11.56 -14.57 -4.18
C HIS A 111 -10.22 -13.88 -4.51
N PRO A 112 -9.54 -13.20 -3.57
CA PRO A 112 -8.32 -12.44 -3.84
C PRO A 112 -7.25 -13.23 -4.62
N THR A 113 -7.05 -14.50 -4.27
CA THR A 113 -6.07 -15.38 -4.97
C THR A 113 -6.45 -15.73 -6.41
N LYS A 114 -7.73 -15.60 -6.78
CA LYS A 114 -8.24 -15.80 -8.14
C LYS A 114 -8.29 -14.51 -8.96
N ALA A 115 -8.15 -13.36 -8.31
CA ALA A 115 -8.05 -12.06 -8.95
C ALA A 115 -6.64 -11.80 -9.52
N ILE A 116 -5.61 -12.45 -8.96
CA ILE A 116 -4.22 -12.34 -9.45
C ILE A 116 -4.07 -13.05 -10.79
N GLY A 117 -3.48 -12.36 -11.78
CA GLY A 117 -3.23 -12.95 -13.09
C GLY A 117 -3.23 -11.93 -14.22
N PRO A 118 -3.19 -12.41 -15.47
CA PRO A 118 -3.28 -11.54 -16.64
C PRO A 118 -4.67 -10.90 -16.74
N ILE A 119 -4.72 -9.57 -16.86
CA ILE A 119 -5.95 -8.80 -17.14
C ILE A 119 -5.90 -8.26 -18.57
N ARG A 120 -6.94 -8.59 -19.35
CA ARG A 120 -7.10 -8.14 -20.73
C ARG A 120 -7.74 -6.76 -20.77
N ARG A 121 -7.58 -6.06 -21.89
CA ARG A 121 -8.13 -4.72 -22.10
C ARG A 121 -9.67 -4.73 -22.13
N GLY A 122 -10.28 -3.75 -21.48
CA GLY A 122 -11.72 -3.44 -21.58
C GLY A 122 -12.56 -3.98 -20.42
N ASP A 123 -13.79 -3.44 -20.32
CA ASP A 123 -14.65 -3.63 -19.15
C ASP A 123 -15.15 -5.07 -18.97
N ASP A 124 -15.36 -5.81 -20.06
CA ASP A 124 -15.76 -7.22 -20.02
C ASP A 124 -14.72 -8.14 -19.34
N TYR A 125 -13.47 -7.67 -19.23
CA TYR A 125 -12.37 -8.37 -18.58
C TYR A 125 -11.99 -7.76 -17.24
N ALA A 126 -12.81 -6.85 -16.71
CA ALA A 126 -12.63 -6.29 -15.38
C ALA A 126 -12.55 -7.40 -14.33
N VAL A 127 -11.74 -7.15 -13.31
CA VAL A 127 -11.56 -8.06 -12.17
C VAL A 127 -12.21 -7.43 -10.96
N GLU A 128 -13.32 -8.00 -10.52
CA GLU A 128 -13.96 -7.66 -9.26
C GLU A 128 -13.43 -8.57 -8.15
N SER A 129 -12.94 -7.99 -7.07
CA SER A 129 -12.42 -8.74 -5.93
C SER A 129 -12.42 -7.90 -4.66
N VAL A 130 -11.77 -8.42 -3.63
CA VAL A 130 -11.74 -7.84 -2.30
C VAL A 130 -10.33 -7.91 -1.71
N ALA A 131 -9.89 -6.84 -1.08
CA ALA A 131 -8.73 -6.84 -0.20
C ALA A 131 -9.21 -7.07 1.23
N ILE A 132 -8.60 -8.00 1.97
CA ILE A 132 -9.06 -8.42 3.30
C ILE A 132 -7.90 -8.39 4.30
N TRP A 133 -8.12 -7.78 5.46
CA TRP A 133 -7.19 -7.73 6.60
C TRP A 133 -7.86 -8.32 7.83
N ARG A 134 -7.18 -9.27 8.47
CA ARG A 134 -7.66 -9.90 9.71
C ARG A 134 -7.07 -9.18 10.92
N ASP A 135 -7.92 -8.85 11.88
CA ASP A 135 -7.55 -8.29 13.18
C ASP A 135 -6.61 -7.07 13.08
N ALA A 136 -6.78 -6.26 12.02
CA ALA A 136 -6.02 -5.02 11.85
C ALA A 136 -6.43 -4.01 12.92
N ASN A 137 -5.47 -3.59 13.74
CA ASN A 137 -5.69 -2.65 14.82
C ASN A 137 -5.65 -1.22 14.30
N LEU A 138 -6.83 -0.62 14.12
CA LEU A 138 -7.00 0.77 13.70
C LEU A 138 -7.36 1.65 14.90
N SER A 139 -6.63 1.49 16.01
CA SER A 139 -6.88 2.21 17.29
C SER A 139 -6.63 3.72 17.25
N GLY A 140 -6.23 4.27 16.10
CA GLY A 140 -6.06 5.69 15.86
C GLY A 140 -7.22 6.30 15.08
N ASN A 141 -7.21 7.63 14.96
CA ASN A 141 -8.27 8.35 14.23
C ASN A 141 -8.01 8.41 12.72
N ASN A 142 -6.81 8.08 12.27
CA ASN A 142 -6.43 8.11 10.87
C ASN A 142 -5.72 6.81 10.47
N PHE A 143 -5.89 6.44 9.21
CA PHE A 143 -5.11 5.40 8.58
C PHE A 143 -5.11 5.62 7.07
N SER A 144 -4.11 5.07 6.39
CA SER A 144 -4.02 5.12 4.93
C SER A 144 -4.00 3.71 4.36
N ILE A 145 -4.67 3.52 3.21
CA ILE A 145 -4.56 2.32 2.40
C ILE A 145 -3.64 2.62 1.23
N PHE A 146 -2.57 1.84 1.10
CA PHE A 146 -1.66 1.88 -0.03
C PHE A 146 -1.94 0.72 -0.97
N VAL A 147 -2.13 1.02 -2.25
CA VAL A 147 -2.34 0.03 -3.31
C VAL A 147 -1.23 0.14 -4.35
N SER A 148 -0.36 -0.87 -4.37
CA SER A 148 0.70 -0.98 -5.37
C SER A 148 0.37 -2.07 -6.40
N GLY A 149 1.14 -2.11 -7.50
CA GLY A 149 0.89 -3.05 -8.61
C GLY A 149 -0.19 -2.59 -9.59
N LEU A 150 -0.62 -1.33 -9.49
CA LEU A 150 -1.57 -0.70 -10.41
C LEU A 150 -0.88 0.02 -11.58
N SER A 151 0.43 0.27 -11.50
CA SER A 151 1.16 0.98 -12.55
C SER A 151 2.54 0.36 -12.78
N GLY A 152 3.01 0.45 -14.02
CA GLY A 152 4.37 0.10 -14.42
C GLY A 152 5.39 1.22 -14.14
N GLU A 153 4.95 2.38 -13.65
CA GLU A 153 5.81 3.53 -13.40
C GLU A 153 6.71 3.30 -12.17
N THR A 154 8.00 3.52 -12.36
CA THR A 154 9.04 3.33 -11.34
C THR A 154 10.10 4.41 -11.44
N GLU A 155 10.68 4.77 -10.31
CA GLU A 155 11.80 5.70 -10.22
C GLU A 155 12.92 5.09 -9.38
N ILE A 156 14.17 5.27 -9.82
CA ILE A 156 15.34 4.83 -9.09
C ILE A 156 15.92 6.03 -8.35
N VAL A 157 15.98 5.94 -7.03
CA VAL A 157 16.46 7.01 -6.16
C VAL A 157 17.71 6.54 -5.41
N ALA A 158 18.74 7.38 -5.33
CA ALA A 158 19.94 7.06 -4.56
C ALA A 158 19.60 6.92 -3.06
N ASN A 159 20.16 5.92 -2.40
CA ASN A 159 20.01 5.77 -0.95
C ASN A 159 20.89 6.83 -0.25
N PRO A 160 20.31 7.83 0.44
CA PRO A 160 21.09 8.87 1.11
C PRO A 160 21.92 8.32 2.29
N ALA A 161 21.56 7.16 2.82
CA ALA A 161 22.26 6.48 3.90
C ALA A 161 23.29 5.43 3.41
N PHE A 162 23.54 5.35 2.09
CA PHE A 162 24.50 4.39 1.54
C PHE A 162 25.91 4.62 2.08
N ASP A 163 26.51 3.58 2.65
CA ASP A 163 27.90 3.60 3.12
C ASP A 163 28.80 2.74 2.21
N PRO A 164 29.71 3.32 1.40
CA PRO A 164 30.56 2.55 0.50
C PRO A 164 31.52 1.58 1.22
N ARG A 165 31.68 1.71 2.55
CA ARG A 165 32.53 0.83 3.37
C ARG A 165 31.79 -0.42 3.85
N LYS A 166 30.46 -0.46 3.74
CA LYS A 166 29.64 -1.61 4.15
C LYS A 166 29.23 -2.42 2.93
N PRO A 167 29.17 -3.76 3.02
CA PRO A 167 28.67 -4.59 1.93
C PRO A 167 27.20 -4.25 1.64
N GLU A 168 26.84 -4.22 0.36
CA GLU A 168 25.47 -3.93 -0.09
C GLU A 168 24.48 -5.02 0.36
N SER A 169 24.95 -6.26 0.39
CA SER A 169 24.18 -7.45 0.79
C SER A 169 24.99 -8.37 1.70
N VAL A 170 24.28 -9.13 2.54
CA VAL A 170 24.84 -10.19 3.39
C VAL A 170 24.12 -11.50 3.15
N SER A 171 24.84 -12.62 3.26
CA SER A 171 24.24 -13.95 3.20
C SER A 171 23.72 -14.34 4.58
N VAL A 172 22.41 -14.55 4.70
CA VAL A 172 21.76 -14.99 5.94
C VAL A 172 21.36 -16.45 5.78
N VAL A 173 21.87 -17.31 6.66
CA VAL A 173 21.47 -18.72 6.74
C VAL A 173 20.15 -18.82 7.50
N GLN A 174 19.13 -19.37 6.84
CA GLN A 174 17.83 -19.60 7.46
C GLN A 174 17.87 -20.84 8.36
N PRO A 175 16.89 -21.00 9.29
CA PRO A 175 16.75 -22.23 10.07
C PRO A 175 16.64 -23.51 9.24
N SER A 176 16.24 -23.39 7.96
CA SER A 176 16.19 -24.48 6.98
C SER A 176 17.56 -24.91 6.42
N GLY A 177 18.65 -24.20 6.77
CA GLY A 177 19.99 -24.41 6.22
C GLY A 177 20.23 -23.74 4.86
N MET A 178 19.22 -23.12 4.25
CA MET A 178 19.36 -22.36 3.01
C MET A 178 19.95 -20.97 3.27
N SER A 179 20.91 -20.56 2.43
CA SER A 179 21.44 -19.19 2.44
C SER A 179 20.60 -18.29 1.55
N ARG A 180 20.25 -17.09 2.05
CA ARG A 180 19.57 -16.04 1.30
C ARG A 180 20.39 -14.76 1.36
N GLU A 181 20.63 -14.17 0.20
CA GLU A 181 21.20 -12.83 0.12
C GLU A 181 20.15 -11.79 0.53
N VAL A 182 20.51 -10.94 1.48
CA VAL A 182 19.65 -9.87 2.01
C VAL A 182 20.37 -8.55 1.80
N SER A 183 19.73 -7.63 1.08
CA SER A 183 20.24 -6.26 0.91
C SER A 183 20.14 -5.53 2.26
N VAL A 184 21.28 -5.02 2.74
CA VAL A 184 21.39 -4.29 4.02
C VAL A 184 21.88 -2.86 3.84
N ASN A 185 22.49 -2.56 2.69
CA ASN A 185 23.04 -1.24 2.37
C ASN A 185 22.88 -0.98 0.86
N PRO A 186 21.64 -0.97 0.33
CA PRO A 186 21.40 -0.78 -1.10
C PRO A 186 21.93 0.57 -1.57
N ARG A 187 22.51 0.62 -2.78
CA ARG A 187 22.91 1.91 -3.39
C ARG A 187 21.72 2.75 -3.82
N HIS A 188 20.63 2.10 -4.21
CA HIS A 188 19.44 2.73 -4.73
C HIS A 188 18.18 2.07 -4.18
N PHE A 189 17.11 2.84 -4.08
CA PHE A 189 15.75 2.37 -3.89
C PHE A 189 15.00 2.44 -5.22
N VAL A 190 14.10 1.49 -5.44
CA VAL A 190 13.15 1.53 -6.55
C VAL A 190 11.81 1.94 -5.98
N LEU A 191 11.41 3.18 -6.21
CA LEU A 191 10.09 3.67 -5.88
C LEU A 191 9.11 3.24 -6.96
N ARG A 192 7.90 2.89 -6.57
CA ARG A 192 6.82 2.49 -7.47
C ARG A 192 5.64 3.42 -7.27
N LYS A 193 4.98 3.78 -8.38
CA LYS A 193 3.74 4.53 -8.32
C LYS A 193 2.68 3.70 -7.57
N THR A 194 2.22 4.25 -6.46
CA THR A 194 1.33 3.62 -5.49
C THR A 194 0.16 4.54 -5.22
N LEU A 195 -1.06 4.01 -5.21
CA LEU A 195 -2.25 4.76 -4.83
C LEU A 195 -2.33 4.82 -3.30
N GLU A 196 -2.30 6.01 -2.74
CA GLU A 196 -2.54 6.29 -1.32
C GLU A 196 -3.98 6.78 -1.17
N ILE A 197 -4.71 6.18 -0.22
CA ILE A 197 -6.08 6.54 0.10
C ILE A 197 -6.15 6.81 1.59
N ASP A 198 -6.46 8.04 1.96
CA ASP A 198 -6.46 8.51 3.34
C ASP A 198 -7.87 8.40 3.94
N TYR A 199 -7.94 7.89 5.16
CA TYR A 199 -9.17 7.72 5.92
C TYR A 199 -9.05 8.31 7.31
N GLN A 200 -10.17 8.85 7.77
CA GLN A 200 -10.40 9.17 9.17
C GLN A 200 -11.42 8.17 9.74
N LEU A 201 -11.15 7.62 10.91
CA LEU A 201 -12.08 6.77 11.66
C LEU A 201 -12.69 7.62 12.80
N PRO A 202 -13.88 8.23 12.60
CA PRO A 202 -14.46 9.13 13.59
C PRO A 202 -14.96 8.36 14.82
N GLY A 203 -14.50 8.74 16.01
CA GLY A 203 -15.01 8.19 17.27
C GLY A 203 -14.07 8.46 18.43
N SER A 204 -14.57 8.33 19.66
CA SER A 204 -13.70 8.10 20.81
C SER A 204 -13.23 6.65 20.82
N ASN A 205 -12.13 6.32 21.50
CA ASN A 205 -11.59 4.96 21.58
C ASN A 205 -12.65 3.88 21.89
N ASP A 206 -13.65 4.19 22.70
CA ASP A 206 -14.73 3.26 23.08
C ASP A 206 -15.76 3.03 21.95
N THR A 207 -15.81 3.90 20.94
CA THR A 207 -16.78 3.87 19.82
C THR A 207 -16.15 3.52 18.47
N LEU A 208 -14.81 3.44 18.38
CA LEU A 208 -14.09 3.04 17.16
C LEU A 208 -14.56 1.66 16.64
N HIS A 209 -15.01 0.79 17.55
CA HIS A 209 -15.63 -0.50 17.25
C HIS A 209 -16.97 -0.41 16.51
N HIS A 210 -17.51 0.76 16.19
CA HIS A 210 -18.69 0.95 15.34
C HIS A 210 -18.53 2.07 14.31
N ALA A 211 -17.38 2.73 14.30
CA ALA A 211 -17.10 3.82 13.37
C ALA A 211 -16.96 3.30 11.93
N GLU A 212 -17.58 4.04 11.00
CA GLU A 212 -17.35 3.85 9.57
C GLU A 212 -16.23 4.79 9.11
N PRO A 213 -15.22 4.30 8.37
CA PRO A 213 -14.17 5.16 7.83
C PRO A 213 -14.72 6.23 6.89
N ILE A 214 -14.24 7.47 7.04
CA ILE A 214 -14.53 8.59 6.16
C ILE A 214 -13.29 8.83 5.30
N ARG A 215 -13.43 8.73 3.98
CA ARG A 215 -12.36 9.05 3.03
C ARG A 215 -12.04 10.55 3.08
N THR A 216 -10.79 10.89 3.35
CA THR A 216 -10.30 12.28 3.38
C THR A 216 -9.55 12.67 2.11
N GLY A 217 -9.00 11.69 1.39
CA GLY A 217 -8.31 11.93 0.12
C GLY A 217 -7.89 10.65 -0.59
N ALA A 218 -7.50 10.78 -1.86
CA ALA A 218 -6.82 9.75 -2.62
C ALA A 218 -5.83 10.41 -3.59
N ARG A 219 -4.60 9.91 -3.68
CA ARG A 219 -3.56 10.44 -4.57
C ARG A 219 -2.54 9.39 -4.95
N TRP A 220 -1.88 9.61 -6.09
CA TRP A 220 -0.72 8.82 -6.48
C TRP A 220 0.54 9.35 -5.79
N ILE A 221 1.38 8.45 -5.28
CA ILE A 221 2.70 8.76 -4.70
C ILE A 221 3.78 7.81 -5.24
N MET A 222 5.05 8.18 -5.09
CA MET A 222 6.17 7.25 -5.29
C MET A 222 6.57 6.63 -3.95
N ARG A 223 6.49 5.30 -3.83
CA ARG A 223 6.76 4.55 -2.59
C ARG A 223 7.51 3.24 -2.84
#